data_AF-A0AA36M876-F1
#
_entry.id   AF-A0AA36M876-F1
#
_cell.length_a   1.000
_cell.length_b   1.000
_cell.length_c   1.000
_cell.angle_alpha   90.00
_cell.angle_beta   90.00
_cell.angle_gamma   90.00
#
_symmetry.space_group_name_H-M   'P 1'
#
loop_
_entity.id
_entity.type
_entity.pdbx_description
1 polymer ?
#
loop_
_entity_poly.entity_id
_entity_poly.type
_entity_poly.pdbx_seq_one_letter_code
_entity_poly.pdbx_strand_id
1 'polypeptide(L)'
;MRLRVGDISDEVGYDVLRYLIAGSGIDNVNVDKWTDENKFDLNNLFKKWRGNRTQGQMFDFVFDKNGYNCTEMFSECYEGSVTLDCCRIFEPTFVMMRGRCFRLVDDYYQRDVDETFKLSLFFKKIQGTLLGNNTRPQLIVHISDSYPEVGLYPRLYLSFNDWNRLHFSQRKIVMLPEHNSCSVDPRDQGKSTCFVYSWMNRVFVDSLNCTSPPFKAMLPYLATVPTCEPEIIVQNYKNVTSTVGDDYGCLPACQRTENRWRLTSSMDLSPVRQHAFRVEASFSELEYEEYTEIRLTTGVQLLSELGGQIGLFLGTSVMTFVQILLGISVLLYRKAKKVYIEDVNIALTLRP
;
A
#
# COMPACT_ATOMS: atom_id res chain seq x y z
N MET A 1 -1.02 9.34 34.75
CA MET A 1 -0.64 10.73 34.45
C MET A 1 -0.52 11.58 35.72
N ARG A 2 -1.55 11.63 36.57
CA ARG A 2 -1.59 12.41 37.83
C ARG A 2 -0.39 12.20 38.75
N LEU A 3 0.12 10.98 38.90
CA LEU A 3 1.32 10.68 39.71
C LEU A 3 2.60 11.41 39.30
N ARG A 4 2.75 11.82 38.04
CA ARG A 4 3.96 12.50 37.53
C ARG A 4 3.73 13.97 37.22
N VAL A 5 2.57 14.30 36.67
CA VAL A 5 2.27 15.66 36.25
C VAL A 5 1.79 16.51 37.43
N GLY A 6 1.15 15.88 38.42
CA GLY A 6 0.47 16.55 39.53
C GLY A 6 -1.05 16.53 39.32
N ASP A 7 -1.74 17.36 40.09
CA ASP A 7 -3.18 17.55 39.94
C ASP A 7 -3.44 18.48 38.75
N ILE A 8 -4.09 17.95 37.72
CA ILE A 8 -4.50 18.66 36.51
C ILE A 8 -5.95 18.31 36.25
N SER A 9 -6.69 19.23 35.62
CA SER A 9 -8.06 18.94 35.20
C SER A 9 -8.08 17.79 34.18
N ASP A 10 -9.17 17.04 34.16
CA ASP A 10 -9.31 15.91 33.22
C ASP A 10 -9.25 16.37 31.77
N GLU A 11 -9.77 17.58 31.47
CA GLU A 11 -9.68 18.17 30.13
C GLU A 11 -8.24 18.38 29.67
N VAL A 12 -7.38 18.93 30.54
CA VAL A 12 -5.95 19.12 30.23
C VAL A 12 -5.27 17.76 30.08
N GLY A 13 -5.62 16.77 30.91
CA GLY A 13 -5.13 15.41 30.77
C GLY A 13 -5.49 14.77 29.42
N TYR A 14 -6.72 14.99 28.94
CA TYR A 14 -7.15 14.53 27.62
C TYR A 14 -6.44 15.28 26.48
N ASP A 15 -6.18 16.57 26.63
CA ASP A 15 -5.42 17.33 25.63
C ASP A 15 -3.95 16.89 25.56
N VAL A 16 -3.32 16.49 26.67
CA VAL A 16 -1.98 15.87 26.64
C VAL A 16 -2.01 14.52 25.90
N LEU A 17 -3.06 13.72 26.07
CA LEU A 17 -3.23 12.48 25.30
C LEU A 17 -3.45 12.75 23.81
N ARG A 18 -4.32 13.71 23.46
CA ARG A 18 -4.54 14.14 22.07
C ARG A 18 -3.26 14.70 21.44
N TYR A 19 -2.46 15.43 22.21
CA TYR A 19 -1.16 15.94 21.77
C TYR A 19 -0.20 14.80 21.41
N LEU A 20 -0.14 13.75 22.22
CA LEU A 20 0.65 12.55 21.88
C LEU A 20 0.12 11.81 20.64
N ILE A 21 -1.21 11.68 20.50
CA ILE A 21 -1.83 11.05 19.33
C ILE A 21 -1.48 11.82 18.05
N ALA A 22 -1.69 13.14 18.06
CA ALA A 22 -1.32 14.02 16.94
C ALA A 22 0.19 13.96 16.67
N GLY A 23 1.00 14.02 17.73
CA GLY A 23 2.45 13.91 17.67
C GLY A 23 2.98 12.52 17.30
N SER A 24 2.10 11.53 17.09
CA SER A 24 2.45 10.24 16.51
C SER A 24 2.11 10.17 15.01
N GLY A 25 1.57 11.25 14.43
CA GLY A 25 1.17 11.31 13.02
C GLY A 25 -0.19 10.65 12.74
N ILE A 26 -1.05 10.53 13.76
CA ILE A 26 -2.41 10.00 13.62
C ILE A 26 -3.37 11.16 13.33
N ASP A 27 -4.20 10.98 12.30
CA ASP A 27 -5.16 11.96 11.80
C ASP A 27 -6.44 12.04 12.66
N ASN A 28 -7.27 13.05 12.43
CA ASN A 28 -8.53 13.39 13.12
C ASN A 28 -8.36 13.95 14.54
N VAL A 29 -7.18 14.50 14.85
CA VAL A 29 -6.99 15.40 16.01
C VAL A 29 -7.13 16.85 15.57
N ASN A 30 -8.00 17.61 16.24
CA ASN A 30 -8.17 19.04 15.97
C ASN A 30 -7.05 19.87 16.63
N VAL A 31 -5.88 19.89 16.00
CA VAL A 31 -4.69 20.64 16.45
C VAL A 31 -4.90 22.16 16.34
N ASP A 32 -5.76 22.62 15.43
CA ASP A 32 -6.05 24.05 15.24
C ASP A 32 -6.79 24.67 16.44
N LYS A 33 -7.35 23.85 17.34
CA LYS A 33 -7.91 24.32 18.63
C LYS A 33 -6.83 24.89 19.56
N TRP A 34 -5.57 24.50 19.40
CA TRP A 34 -4.48 24.92 20.28
C TRP A 34 -3.72 26.10 19.70
N THR A 35 -3.59 27.18 20.49
CA THR A 35 -2.64 28.26 20.22
C THR A 35 -1.20 27.76 20.38
N ASP A 36 -0.22 28.52 19.88
CA ASP A 36 1.19 28.10 19.98
C ASP A 36 1.68 28.06 21.43
N GLU A 37 1.18 28.96 22.29
CA GLU A 37 1.37 28.91 23.74
C GLU A 37 0.81 27.61 24.34
N ASN A 38 -0.43 27.24 23.99
CA ASN A 38 -1.03 25.99 24.45
C ASN A 38 -0.23 24.76 24.00
N LYS A 39 0.27 24.74 22.76
CA LYS A 39 1.12 23.65 22.25
C LYS A 39 2.42 23.53 23.04
N PHE A 40 3.04 24.66 23.41
CA PHE A 40 4.24 24.69 24.24
C PHE A 40 3.97 24.14 25.65
N ASP A 41 2.88 24.54 26.28
CA ASP A 41 2.49 24.03 27.59
C ASP A 41 2.17 22.53 27.57
N LEU A 42 1.43 22.08 26.54
CA LEU A 42 1.14 20.65 26.33
C LEU A 42 2.43 19.84 26.13
N ASN A 43 3.41 20.37 25.41
CA ASN A 43 4.73 19.75 25.25
C ASN A 43 5.46 19.60 26.59
N ASN A 44 5.43 20.64 27.44
CA ASN A 44 6.06 20.60 28.76
C ASN A 44 5.38 19.59 29.69
N LEU A 45 4.04 19.56 29.70
CA LEU A 45 3.26 18.57 30.44
C LEU A 45 3.52 17.15 29.93
N PHE A 46 3.61 16.97 28.61
CA PHE A 46 3.96 15.70 27.99
C PHE A 46 5.37 15.24 28.41
N LYS A 47 6.38 16.10 28.32
CA LYS A 47 7.76 15.80 28.75
C LYS A 47 7.82 15.39 30.23
N LYS A 48 7.08 16.10 31.10
CA LYS A 48 6.95 15.75 32.53
C LYS A 48 6.27 14.39 32.73
N TRP A 49 5.22 14.09 31.96
CA TRP A 49 4.54 12.80 32.02
C TRP A 49 5.43 11.64 31.52
N ARG A 50 6.09 11.84 30.38
CA ARG A 50 7.05 10.91 29.78
C ARG A 50 8.18 10.56 30.75
N GLY A 51 8.74 11.56 31.42
CA GLY A 51 9.90 11.42 32.30
C GLY A 51 11.08 10.82 31.52
N ASN A 52 11.73 9.80 32.09
CA ASN A 52 12.94 9.18 31.51
C ASN A 52 12.67 8.19 30.37
N ARG A 53 11.42 8.02 29.93
CA ARG A 53 11.09 7.08 28.84
C ARG A 53 11.43 7.68 27.48
N THR A 54 11.84 6.86 26.53
CA THR A 54 11.96 7.28 25.13
C THR A 54 10.59 7.50 24.50
N GLN A 55 10.53 8.18 23.36
CA GLN A 55 9.27 8.37 22.64
C GLN A 55 8.63 7.03 22.23
N GLY A 56 9.42 6.05 21.78
CA GLY A 56 8.94 4.71 21.46
C GLY A 56 8.34 4.00 22.68
N GLN A 57 9.05 3.99 23.81
CA GLN A 57 8.54 3.39 25.05
C GLN A 57 7.25 4.06 25.55
N MET A 58 7.13 5.38 25.31
CA MET A 58 5.92 6.12 25.66
C MET A 58 4.76 5.78 24.73
N PHE A 59 5.04 5.59 23.43
CA PHE A 59 4.08 5.13 22.45
C PHE A 59 3.57 3.72 22.81
N ASP A 60 4.45 2.76 23.05
CA ASP A 60 4.10 1.39 23.43
C ASP A 60 3.26 1.37 24.73
N PHE A 61 3.60 2.25 25.69
CA PHE A 61 2.83 2.37 26.91
C PHE A 61 1.38 2.82 26.65
N VAL A 62 1.16 3.79 25.76
CA VAL A 62 -0.17 4.35 25.51
C VAL A 62 -0.98 3.48 24.56
N PHE A 63 -0.39 3.01 23.47
CA PHE A 63 -1.13 2.33 22.39
C PHE A 63 -1.13 0.80 22.53
N ASP A 64 -0.02 0.20 22.97
CA ASP A 64 0.08 -1.26 23.03
C ASP A 64 -0.36 -1.82 24.38
N LYS A 65 0.06 -1.18 25.48
CA LYS A 65 -0.24 -1.65 26.84
C LYS A 65 -1.58 -1.17 27.39
N ASN A 66 -1.96 0.08 27.08
CA ASN A 66 -3.18 0.71 27.59
C ASN A 66 -4.18 1.08 26.49
N GLY A 67 -3.86 0.79 25.24
CA GLY A 67 -4.81 0.95 24.13
C GLY A 67 -5.79 -0.23 24.07
N TYR A 68 -6.74 -0.15 23.16
CA TYR A 68 -7.73 -1.20 22.98
C TYR A 68 -7.08 -2.53 22.60
N ASN A 69 -7.35 -3.54 23.41
CA ASN A 69 -6.90 -4.90 23.15
C ASN A 69 -7.89 -5.65 22.26
N CYS A 70 -7.43 -6.76 21.68
CA CYS A 70 -8.27 -7.58 20.80
C CYS A 70 -9.57 -8.02 21.51
N THR A 71 -9.50 -8.46 22.77
CA THR A 71 -10.66 -8.89 23.57
C THR A 71 -11.62 -7.77 23.94
N GLU A 72 -11.19 -6.51 23.87
CA GLU A 72 -12.03 -5.33 24.10
C GLU A 72 -12.70 -4.87 22.79
N MET A 73 -12.05 -5.11 21.65
CA MET A 73 -12.59 -4.78 20.33
C MET A 73 -13.59 -5.82 19.83
N PHE A 74 -13.20 -7.09 19.86
CA PHE A 74 -14.03 -8.20 19.39
C PHE A 74 -14.93 -8.73 20.50
N SER A 75 -16.18 -9.00 20.15
CA SER A 75 -17.15 -9.69 20.99
C SER A 75 -17.05 -11.20 20.74
N GLU A 76 -17.28 -11.60 19.50
CA GLU A 76 -17.35 -13.00 19.08
C GLU A 76 -16.90 -13.11 17.62
N CYS A 77 -16.28 -14.24 17.27
CA CYS A 77 -15.91 -14.57 15.91
C CYS A 77 -16.39 -15.98 15.56
N TYR A 78 -16.87 -16.15 14.33
CA TYR A 78 -17.33 -17.42 13.81
C TYR A 78 -16.76 -17.66 12.41
N GLU A 79 -16.46 -18.92 12.14
CA GLU A 79 -16.19 -19.45 10.79
C GLU A 79 -17.34 -20.39 10.45
N GLY A 80 -18.22 -19.93 9.56
CA GLY A 80 -19.50 -20.58 9.33
C GLY A 80 -20.31 -20.71 10.63
N SER A 81 -20.43 -21.94 11.14
CA SER A 81 -21.14 -22.25 12.40
C SER A 81 -20.20 -22.53 13.59
N VAL A 82 -18.88 -22.49 13.39
CA VAL A 82 -17.89 -22.83 14.42
C VAL A 82 -17.40 -21.56 15.10
N THR A 83 -17.39 -21.57 16.44
CA THR A 83 -16.82 -20.47 17.25
C THR A 83 -15.31 -20.44 17.13
N LEU A 84 -14.75 -19.27 16.85
CA LEU A 84 -13.31 -19.04 16.75
C LEU A 84 -12.82 -18.06 17.81
N ASP A 85 -11.55 -18.21 18.21
CA ASP A 85 -10.85 -17.19 18.99
C ASP A 85 -10.38 -16.07 18.06
N CYS A 86 -11.04 -14.91 18.14
CA CYS A 86 -10.69 -13.71 17.38
C CYS A 86 -9.22 -13.34 17.52
N CYS A 87 -8.65 -13.46 18.72
CA CYS A 87 -7.30 -12.99 19.02
C CYS A 87 -6.20 -13.94 18.58
N ARG A 88 -6.58 -15.12 18.09
CA ARG A 88 -5.68 -16.04 17.40
C ARG A 88 -5.56 -15.71 15.91
N ILE A 89 -6.63 -15.21 15.29
CA ILE A 89 -6.68 -14.93 13.84
C ILE A 89 -6.47 -13.44 13.51
N PHE A 90 -6.48 -12.55 14.51
CA PHE A 90 -6.20 -11.14 14.33
C PHE A 90 -4.97 -10.68 15.12
N GLU A 91 -4.03 -10.05 14.42
CA GLU A 91 -2.84 -9.44 15.00
C GLU A 91 -2.90 -7.90 14.98
N PRO A 92 -2.29 -7.22 15.96
CA PRO A 92 -2.23 -5.76 15.96
C PRO A 92 -1.34 -5.26 14.81
N THR A 93 -1.84 -4.28 14.07
CA THR A 93 -1.14 -3.62 12.97
C THR A 93 -1.36 -2.12 13.03
N PHE A 94 -0.54 -1.33 12.34
CA PHE A 94 -0.72 0.11 12.23
C PHE A 94 -1.02 0.53 10.80
N VAL A 95 -2.11 1.28 10.66
CA VAL A 95 -2.53 1.82 9.36
C VAL A 95 -2.07 3.26 9.24
N MET A 96 -1.61 3.63 8.04
CA MET A 96 -1.22 4.99 7.69
C MET A 96 -2.23 6.01 8.23
N MET A 97 -1.76 6.87 9.15
CA MET A 97 -2.51 7.97 9.79
C MET A 97 -3.76 7.56 10.60
N ARG A 98 -4.07 6.27 10.79
CA ARG A 98 -5.26 5.82 11.54
C ARG A 98 -4.94 5.26 12.93
N GLY A 99 -3.70 4.85 13.16
CA GLY A 99 -3.27 4.27 14.44
C GLY A 99 -3.41 2.74 14.46
N ARG A 100 -3.61 2.19 15.66
CA ARG A 100 -3.65 0.73 15.89
C ARG A 100 -4.95 0.14 15.36
N CYS A 101 -4.83 -0.91 14.55
CA CYS A 101 -5.90 -1.73 14.00
C CYS A 101 -5.58 -3.21 14.24
N PHE A 102 -6.52 -4.08 13.88
CA PHE A 102 -6.34 -5.53 13.95
C PHE A 102 -6.48 -6.11 12.55
N ARG A 103 -5.47 -6.84 12.12
CA ARG A 103 -5.36 -7.44 10.79
C ARG A 103 -5.50 -8.94 10.88
N LEU A 104 -6.25 -9.51 9.94
CA LEU A 104 -6.36 -10.95 9.77
C LEU A 104 -4.99 -11.53 9.40
N VAL A 105 -4.58 -12.61 10.07
CA VAL A 105 -3.32 -13.30 9.81
C VAL A 105 -3.26 -13.87 8.38
N ASP A 106 -2.07 -13.90 7.81
CA ASP A 106 -1.87 -14.26 6.39
C ASP A 106 -2.17 -15.74 6.08
N ASP A 107 -2.20 -16.62 7.08
CA ASP A 107 -2.47 -18.06 6.96
C ASP A 107 -3.96 -18.43 7.15
N TYR A 108 -4.84 -17.43 7.21
CA TYR A 108 -6.29 -17.66 7.26
C TYR A 108 -6.88 -17.76 5.84
N TYR A 109 -7.35 -18.96 5.48
CA TYR A 109 -7.93 -19.24 4.16
C TYR A 109 -9.36 -19.78 4.29
N GLN A 110 -10.25 -19.28 3.42
CA GLN A 110 -11.58 -19.83 3.25
C GLN A 110 -11.49 -21.20 2.54
N ARG A 111 -12.12 -22.24 3.10
CA ARG A 111 -12.03 -23.63 2.60
C ARG A 111 -13.27 -24.12 1.85
N ASP A 112 -14.38 -23.44 2.05
CA ASP A 112 -15.66 -23.79 1.43
C ASP A 112 -16.41 -22.50 1.04
N VAL A 113 -17.53 -22.60 0.33
CA VAL A 113 -18.27 -21.44 -0.20
C VAL A 113 -18.89 -20.57 0.91
N ASP A 114 -19.29 -19.35 0.52
CA ASP A 114 -19.76 -18.25 1.38
C ASP A 114 -20.61 -18.69 2.59
N GLU A 115 -21.74 -19.38 2.38
CA GLU A 115 -22.66 -19.66 3.49
C GLU A 115 -22.16 -20.73 4.47
N THR A 116 -21.22 -21.60 4.06
CA THR A 116 -20.66 -22.64 4.94
C THR A 116 -19.38 -22.19 5.65
N PHE A 117 -18.63 -21.25 5.07
CA PHE A 117 -17.29 -20.86 5.58
C PHE A 117 -17.03 -19.35 5.61
N LYS A 118 -18.06 -18.51 5.70
CA LYS A 118 -17.88 -17.07 5.94
C LYS A 118 -17.26 -16.78 7.30
N LEU A 119 -16.41 -15.75 7.34
CA LEU A 119 -15.90 -15.17 8.57
C LEU A 119 -16.92 -14.16 9.09
N SER A 120 -17.51 -14.44 10.25
CA SER A 120 -18.47 -13.55 10.92
C SER A 120 -17.82 -12.92 12.15
N LEU A 121 -17.78 -11.60 12.19
CA LEU A 121 -17.14 -10.80 13.22
C LEU A 121 -18.17 -9.93 13.92
N PHE A 122 -18.21 -10.02 15.24
CA PHE A 122 -19.05 -9.20 16.10
C PHE A 122 -18.17 -8.30 16.94
N PHE A 123 -18.41 -7.00 16.90
CA PHE A 123 -17.60 -6.01 17.61
C PHE A 123 -18.35 -5.46 18.82
N LYS A 124 -17.63 -5.29 19.93
CA LYS A 124 -18.18 -4.67 21.14
C LYS A 124 -18.45 -3.18 20.90
N LYS A 125 -19.33 -2.61 21.71
CA LYS A 125 -19.57 -1.16 21.73
C LYS A 125 -18.40 -0.46 22.41
N ILE A 126 -17.41 -0.07 21.61
CA ILE A 126 -16.26 0.71 22.10
C ILE A 126 -16.71 2.16 22.30
N GLN A 127 -16.60 2.65 23.53
CA GLN A 127 -16.78 4.07 23.84
C GLN A 127 -15.42 4.65 24.26
N GLY A 128 -14.97 5.67 23.52
CA GLY A 128 -13.75 6.39 23.87
C GLY A 128 -14.04 7.50 24.86
N THR A 129 -13.35 7.50 26.01
CA THR A 129 -13.40 8.60 27.00
C THR A 129 -12.76 9.90 26.46
N LEU A 130 -11.92 9.78 25.44
CA LEU A 130 -11.29 10.91 24.73
C LEU A 130 -12.25 11.65 23.79
N LEU A 131 -13.36 11.04 23.42
CA LEU A 131 -14.33 11.62 22.51
C LEU A 131 -15.58 12.00 23.32
N GLY A 132 -16.05 13.23 23.16
CA GLY A 132 -17.25 13.68 23.88
C GLY A 132 -18.49 12.83 23.54
N ASN A 133 -19.49 12.85 24.42
CA ASN A 133 -20.72 12.05 24.31
C ASN A 133 -21.49 12.22 22.99
N ASN A 134 -21.22 13.27 22.20
CA ASN A 134 -21.89 13.56 20.94
C ASN A 134 -21.28 12.84 19.72
N THR A 135 -20.20 12.09 19.90
CA THR A 135 -19.52 11.39 18.80
C THR A 135 -20.07 9.97 18.63
N ARG A 136 -20.45 9.61 17.40
CA ARG A 136 -20.88 8.24 17.09
C ARG A 136 -19.64 7.39 16.79
N PRO A 137 -19.49 6.20 17.38
CA PRO A 137 -18.39 5.31 17.04
C PRO A 137 -18.49 4.95 15.55
N GLN A 138 -17.35 4.93 14.87
CA GLN A 138 -17.23 4.49 13.48
C GLN A 138 -16.22 3.35 13.44
N LEU A 139 -16.60 2.25 12.81
CA LEU A 139 -15.67 1.16 12.52
C LEU A 139 -15.30 1.21 11.04
N ILE A 140 -14.00 1.17 10.77
CA ILE A 140 -13.43 1.27 9.42
C ILE A 140 -12.71 -0.03 9.11
N VAL A 141 -12.99 -0.61 7.96
CA VAL A 141 -12.30 -1.80 7.43
C VAL A 141 -11.38 -1.37 6.29
N HIS A 142 -10.12 -1.78 6.36
CA HIS A 142 -9.12 -1.56 5.31
C HIS A 142 -8.88 -2.86 4.55
N ILE A 143 -8.97 -2.83 3.22
CA ILE A 143 -8.69 -4.01 2.38
C ILE A 143 -7.25 -3.92 1.87
N SER A 144 -6.37 -4.63 2.57
CA SER A 144 -4.93 -4.75 2.29
C SER A 144 -4.58 -6.14 1.76
N ASP A 145 -3.30 -6.34 1.46
CA ASP A 145 -2.69 -7.61 1.05
C ASP A 145 -1.74 -8.12 2.15
N SER A 146 -0.92 -9.13 1.83
CA SER A 146 0.00 -9.76 2.79
C SER A 146 1.17 -8.84 3.21
N TYR A 147 1.39 -7.70 2.57
CA TYR A 147 2.50 -6.81 2.91
C TYR A 147 2.20 -5.99 4.17
N PRO A 148 3.20 -5.70 5.03
CA PRO A 148 2.96 -4.99 6.29
C PRO A 148 2.42 -3.57 6.05
N GLU A 149 2.77 -2.91 4.96
CA GLU A 149 2.33 -1.54 4.70
C GLU A 149 0.83 -1.45 4.38
N VAL A 150 0.03 -0.98 5.34
CA VAL A 150 -1.41 -0.73 5.12
C VAL A 150 -1.66 0.75 4.83
N GLY A 151 -2.06 1.02 3.57
CA GLY A 151 -2.44 2.36 3.12
C GLY A 151 -3.83 2.82 3.61
N LEU A 152 -4.14 4.08 3.37
CA LEU A 152 -5.44 4.67 3.71
C LEU A 152 -6.62 4.10 2.91
N TYR A 153 -6.37 3.63 1.69
CA TYR A 153 -7.40 3.25 0.74
C TYR A 153 -7.13 1.84 0.17
N PRO A 154 -8.19 1.09 -0.16
CA PRO A 154 -9.61 1.40 0.06
C PRO A 154 -10.01 1.23 1.54
N ARG A 155 -10.88 2.13 2.01
CA ARG A 155 -11.47 2.09 3.36
C ARG A 155 -12.99 1.97 3.26
N LEU A 156 -13.57 1.12 4.10
CA LEU A 156 -15.01 0.89 4.17
C LEU A 156 -15.51 1.32 5.53
N TYR A 157 -16.57 2.12 5.55
CA TYR A 157 -17.25 2.48 6.79
C TYR A 157 -18.38 1.49 7.05
N LEU A 158 -18.44 0.97 8.27
CA LEU A 158 -19.49 0.07 8.68
C LEU A 158 -20.59 0.84 9.40
N SER A 159 -21.83 0.52 9.07
CA SER A 159 -22.98 1.11 9.73
C SER A 159 -23.21 0.50 11.11
N PHE A 160 -23.54 1.34 12.08
CA PHE A 160 -23.82 0.96 13.46
C PHE A 160 -25.16 0.22 13.56
N ASN A 161 -25.21 -0.90 14.31
CA ASN A 161 -26.36 -1.81 14.41
C ASN A 161 -26.85 -2.41 13.09
N ASP A 162 -26.05 -2.33 12.04
CA ASP A 162 -26.36 -2.96 10.76
C ASP A 162 -25.54 -4.24 10.59
N TRP A 163 -26.15 -5.18 9.87
CA TRP A 163 -25.48 -6.34 9.33
C TRP A 163 -24.78 -5.95 8.03
N ASN A 164 -23.45 -5.89 8.09
CA ASN A 164 -22.60 -5.55 6.96
C ASN A 164 -22.04 -6.84 6.34
N ARG A 165 -22.30 -7.06 5.06
CA ARG A 165 -21.82 -8.22 4.29
C ARG A 165 -20.84 -7.78 3.22
N LEU A 166 -19.63 -8.33 3.27
CA LEU A 166 -18.53 -8.03 2.39
C LEU A 166 -18.21 -9.25 1.54
N HIS A 167 -18.64 -9.21 0.28
CA HIS A 167 -18.37 -10.27 -0.67
C HIS A 167 -17.12 -9.95 -1.47
N PHE A 168 -16.22 -10.92 -1.59
CA PHE A 168 -14.98 -10.82 -2.33
C PHE A 168 -15.02 -11.70 -3.58
N SER A 169 -14.35 -11.20 -4.63
CA SER A 169 -14.02 -11.94 -5.85
C SER A 169 -12.55 -11.66 -6.16
N GLN A 170 -11.79 -12.71 -6.43
CA GLN A 170 -10.34 -12.61 -6.59
C GLN A 170 -9.96 -12.62 -8.07
N ARG A 171 -9.02 -11.75 -8.43
CA ARG A 171 -8.36 -11.77 -9.74
C ARG A 171 -6.85 -11.78 -9.58
N LYS A 172 -6.18 -12.60 -10.38
CA LYS A 172 -4.72 -12.63 -10.49
C LYS A 172 -4.34 -11.99 -11.82
N ILE A 173 -3.46 -10.99 -11.77
CA ILE A 173 -3.02 -10.25 -12.95
C ILE A 173 -1.51 -10.44 -13.10
N VAL A 174 -1.10 -10.86 -14.29
CA VAL A 174 0.30 -11.06 -14.68
C VAL A 174 0.56 -10.25 -15.96
N MET A 175 1.32 -9.16 -15.83
CA MET A 175 1.69 -8.26 -16.92
C MET A 175 3.14 -8.46 -17.35
N LEU A 176 3.45 -8.08 -18.59
CA LEU A 176 4.83 -8.06 -19.09
C LEU A 176 5.54 -6.76 -18.66
N PRO A 177 6.80 -6.83 -18.17
CA PRO A 177 7.48 -5.69 -17.57
C PRO A 177 7.98 -4.62 -18.57
N GLU A 178 7.86 -4.84 -19.88
CA GLU A 178 8.54 -4.05 -20.90
C GLU A 178 7.92 -2.67 -21.18
N HIS A 179 6.69 -2.42 -20.71
CA HIS A 179 5.92 -1.22 -21.07
C HIS A 179 5.83 -0.14 -19.97
N ASN A 180 6.72 -0.14 -18.98
CA ASN A 180 6.68 0.79 -17.81
C ASN A 180 5.31 0.89 -17.13
N SER A 181 4.43 -0.11 -17.33
CA SER A 181 3.07 -0.13 -16.82
C SER A 181 2.97 -0.88 -15.49
N CYS A 182 4.01 -1.66 -15.18
CA CYS A 182 4.15 -2.40 -13.94
C CYS A 182 5.61 -2.46 -13.50
N SER A 183 5.85 -2.82 -12.25
CA SER A 183 7.17 -2.92 -11.65
C SER A 183 7.44 -4.32 -11.05
N VAL A 184 8.70 -4.72 -11.10
CA VAL A 184 9.25 -5.91 -10.43
C VAL A 184 10.12 -5.54 -9.23
N ASP A 185 10.20 -4.25 -8.89
CA ASP A 185 10.93 -3.76 -7.72
C ASP A 185 10.24 -4.25 -6.44
N PRO A 186 10.98 -4.79 -5.45
CA PRO A 186 10.44 -5.17 -4.14
C PRO A 186 9.58 -4.09 -3.47
N ARG A 187 9.88 -2.81 -3.71
CA ARG A 187 9.16 -1.65 -3.12
C ARG A 187 7.76 -1.44 -3.71
N ASP A 188 7.49 -2.02 -4.88
CA ASP A 188 6.22 -1.89 -5.60
C ASP A 188 5.35 -3.15 -5.51
N GLN A 189 5.80 -4.17 -4.77
CA GLN A 189 5.13 -5.48 -4.78
C GLN A 189 3.80 -5.48 -4.02
N GLY A 190 3.75 -4.82 -2.86
CA GLY A 190 2.51 -4.69 -2.12
C GLY A 190 1.63 -3.56 -2.66
N LYS A 191 0.32 -3.76 -2.55
CA LYS A 191 -0.75 -2.86 -3.00
C LYS A 191 -0.59 -1.44 -2.48
N SER A 192 -0.06 -1.28 -1.26
CA SER A 192 0.19 0.02 -0.64
C SER A 192 1.65 0.24 -0.25
N THR A 193 2.55 -0.70 -0.54
CA THR A 193 3.96 -0.65 -0.13
C THR A 193 4.65 0.59 -0.69
N CYS A 194 4.61 0.81 -2.01
CA CYS A 194 5.23 1.99 -2.61
C CYS A 194 4.65 3.29 -2.07
N PHE A 195 3.32 3.34 -1.90
CA PHE A 195 2.64 4.54 -1.43
C PHE A 195 3.04 4.89 0.00
N VAL A 196 2.99 3.92 0.93
CA VAL A 196 3.36 4.13 2.34
C VAL A 196 4.86 4.38 2.47
N TYR A 197 5.69 3.68 1.71
CA TYR A 197 7.15 3.91 1.65
C TYR A 197 7.48 5.33 1.20
N SER A 198 6.88 5.78 0.09
CA SER A 198 7.14 7.11 -0.48
C SER A 198 6.56 8.22 0.38
N TRP A 199 5.38 8.01 0.98
CA TRP A 199 4.83 8.91 1.99
C TRP A 199 5.76 9.04 3.19
N MET A 200 6.20 7.91 3.77
CA MET A 200 7.09 7.92 4.93
C MET A 200 8.40 8.64 4.65
N ASN A 201 9.02 8.36 3.50
CA ASN A 201 10.28 9.01 3.14
C ASN A 201 10.08 10.51 2.95
N ARG A 202 9.11 10.93 2.13
CA ARG A 202 8.96 12.35 1.81
C ARG A 202 8.46 13.19 2.98
N VAL A 203 7.51 12.67 3.76
CA VAL A 203 6.85 13.41 4.84
C VAL A 203 7.66 13.38 6.14
N PHE A 204 8.29 12.25 6.46
CA PHE A 204 9.02 12.08 7.72
C PHE A 204 10.54 12.11 7.53
N VAL A 205 11.09 11.24 6.68
CA VAL A 205 12.56 11.08 6.58
C VAL A 205 13.20 12.31 5.95
N ASP A 206 12.75 12.74 4.77
CA ASP A 206 13.35 13.83 4.00
C ASP A 206 13.01 15.21 4.61
N SER A 207 11.78 15.38 5.09
CA SER A 207 11.31 16.67 5.61
C SER A 207 11.62 16.90 7.09
N LEU A 208 11.66 15.85 7.91
CA LEU A 208 11.81 15.96 9.37
C LEU A 208 13.02 15.21 9.93
N ASN A 209 13.77 14.45 9.11
CA ASN A 209 14.93 13.65 9.51
C ASN A 209 14.63 12.65 10.64
N CYS A 210 13.37 12.20 10.76
CA CYS A 210 12.92 11.29 11.79
C CYS A 210 11.77 10.43 11.29
N THR A 211 11.29 9.46 12.08
CA THR A 211 10.17 8.58 11.72
C THR A 211 9.10 8.54 12.81
N SER A 212 7.88 8.17 12.42
CA SER A 212 6.74 7.97 13.32
C SER A 212 6.93 6.71 14.19
N PRO A 213 6.67 6.75 15.51
CA PRO A 213 6.82 5.61 16.41
C PRO A 213 6.22 4.27 15.93
N PRO A 214 4.94 4.18 15.50
CA PRO A 214 4.32 2.91 15.10
C PRO A 214 5.05 2.23 13.95
N PHE A 215 5.54 3.01 12.99
CA PHE A 215 6.15 2.48 11.78
C PHE A 215 7.59 2.03 12.00
N LYS A 216 8.30 2.58 12.99
CA LYS A 216 9.66 2.17 13.32
C LYS A 216 9.74 0.71 13.76
N ALA A 217 8.77 0.24 14.54
CA ALA A 217 8.73 -1.15 15.00
C ALA A 217 8.26 -2.10 13.90
N MET A 218 7.38 -1.63 13.03
CA MET A 218 6.72 -2.43 12.00
C MET A 218 7.56 -2.60 10.72
N LEU A 219 8.34 -1.58 10.35
CA LEU A 219 9.01 -1.49 9.05
C LEU A 219 10.53 -1.58 9.21
N PRO A 220 11.17 -2.68 8.75
CA PRO A 220 12.60 -2.91 8.97
C PRO A 220 13.52 -1.81 8.42
N TYR A 221 13.13 -1.19 7.30
CA TYR A 221 13.94 -0.15 6.64
C TYR A 221 13.98 1.18 7.42
N LEU A 222 13.13 1.36 8.44
CA LEU A 222 13.12 2.54 9.32
C LEU A 222 13.87 2.32 10.63
N ALA A 223 14.45 1.14 10.86
CA ALA A 223 15.05 0.79 12.14
C ALA A 223 16.19 1.74 12.57
N THR A 224 16.96 2.23 11.60
CA THR A 224 18.10 3.15 11.81
C THR A 224 17.67 4.62 11.99
N VAL A 225 16.46 4.98 11.56
CA VAL A 225 15.96 6.36 11.61
C VAL A 225 15.48 6.69 13.03
N PRO A 226 15.85 7.85 13.61
CA PRO A 226 15.40 8.23 14.96
C PRO A 226 13.89 8.50 14.99
N THR A 227 13.25 8.25 16.12
CA THR A 227 11.82 8.54 16.31
C THR A 227 11.61 10.04 16.53
N CYS A 228 10.65 10.65 15.84
CA CYS A 228 10.33 12.07 15.99
C CYS A 228 9.81 12.40 17.39
N GLU A 229 10.18 13.56 17.91
CA GLU A 229 9.50 14.14 19.08
C GLU A 229 8.11 14.65 18.67
N PRO A 230 7.07 14.52 19.53
CA PRO A 230 5.71 14.97 19.23
C PRO A 230 5.60 16.41 18.77
N GLU A 231 6.43 17.29 19.32
CA GLU A 231 6.49 18.71 19.00
C GLU A 231 6.71 18.98 17.50
N ILE A 232 7.65 18.26 16.87
CA ILE A 232 8.01 18.43 15.46
C ILE A 232 6.81 18.05 14.57
N ILE A 233 6.14 16.95 14.91
CA ILE A 233 4.98 16.46 14.15
C ILE A 233 3.77 17.37 14.34
N VAL A 234 3.51 17.83 15.57
CA VAL A 234 2.37 18.73 15.85
C VAL A 234 2.53 20.08 15.15
N GLN A 235 3.74 20.62 15.06
CA GLN A 235 4.02 21.84 14.30
C GLN A 235 3.77 21.66 12.79
N ASN A 236 4.08 20.48 12.25
CA ASN A 236 3.93 20.15 10.83
C ASN A 236 2.66 19.32 10.54
N TYR A 237 1.69 19.30 11.45
CA TYR A 237 0.60 18.33 11.47
C TYR A 237 -0.23 18.33 10.17
N LYS A 238 -0.50 19.51 9.59
CA LYS A 238 -1.25 19.64 8.33
C LYS A 238 -0.55 18.98 7.14
N ASN A 239 0.79 19.03 7.11
CA ASN A 239 1.56 18.37 6.07
C ASN A 239 1.60 16.85 6.31
N VAL A 240 1.81 16.45 7.58
CA VAL A 240 1.88 15.03 7.97
C VAL A 240 0.58 14.29 7.71
N THR A 241 -0.56 14.93 7.99
CA THR A 241 -1.91 14.34 7.84
C THR A 241 -2.59 14.70 6.52
N SER A 242 -1.86 15.34 5.60
CA SER A 242 -2.39 15.69 4.29
C SER A 242 -2.75 14.42 3.52
N THR A 243 -4.00 14.35 3.06
CA THR A 243 -4.46 13.32 2.11
C THR A 243 -4.48 13.84 0.68
N VAL A 244 -3.91 15.01 0.40
CA VAL A 244 -3.82 15.55 -0.95
C VAL A 244 -2.97 14.56 -1.75
N GLY A 245 -3.57 14.01 -2.82
CA GLY A 245 -2.99 12.94 -3.61
C GLY A 245 -1.80 13.44 -4.40
N ASP A 246 -0.63 13.38 -3.77
CA ASP A 246 0.60 13.62 -4.49
C ASP A 246 0.95 12.40 -5.34
N ASP A 247 1.37 12.67 -6.56
CA ASP A 247 1.84 11.62 -7.46
C ASP A 247 3.23 11.17 -6.99
N TYR A 248 3.29 9.98 -6.40
CA TYR A 248 4.53 9.34 -5.97
C TYR A 248 5.18 8.51 -7.09
N GLY A 249 4.59 8.45 -8.28
CA GLY A 249 5.11 7.65 -9.40
C GLY A 249 5.08 6.14 -9.13
N CYS A 250 4.20 5.67 -8.25
CA CYS A 250 4.10 4.26 -7.88
C CYS A 250 3.47 3.44 -9.00
N LEU A 251 4.21 2.45 -9.51
CA LEU A 251 3.70 1.48 -10.48
C LEU A 251 3.13 0.25 -9.74
N PRO A 252 2.08 -0.39 -10.26
CA PRO A 252 1.59 -1.64 -9.70
C PRO A 252 2.59 -2.78 -9.94
N ALA A 253 2.61 -3.78 -9.07
CA ALA A 253 3.39 -5.00 -9.30
C ALA A 253 2.96 -5.72 -10.58
N CYS A 254 3.93 -6.24 -11.36
CA CYS A 254 3.64 -6.98 -12.59
C CYS A 254 2.87 -8.27 -12.34
N GLN A 255 3.14 -8.94 -11.23
CA GLN A 255 2.32 -10.05 -10.74
C GLN A 255 1.62 -9.60 -9.47
N ARG A 256 0.29 -9.53 -9.49
CA ARG A 256 -0.48 -9.13 -8.31
C ARG A 256 -1.83 -9.81 -8.23
N THR A 257 -2.30 -9.96 -7.00
CA THR A 257 -3.63 -10.47 -6.71
C THR A 257 -4.49 -9.30 -6.22
N GLU A 258 -5.65 -9.13 -6.81
CA GLU A 258 -6.58 -8.08 -6.42
C GLU A 258 -7.92 -8.68 -6.02
N ASN A 259 -8.40 -8.25 -4.85
CA ASN A 259 -9.70 -8.63 -4.35
C ASN A 259 -10.70 -7.52 -4.70
N ARG A 260 -11.60 -7.82 -5.63
CA ARG A 260 -12.81 -7.01 -5.84
C ARG A 260 -13.75 -7.27 -4.68
N TRP A 261 -14.40 -6.23 -4.21
CA TRP A 261 -15.27 -6.31 -3.04
C TRP A 261 -16.61 -5.63 -3.31
N ARG A 262 -17.66 -6.13 -2.66
CA ARG A 262 -19.00 -5.51 -2.64
C ARG A 262 -19.50 -5.51 -1.21
N LEU A 263 -19.84 -4.32 -0.71
CA LEU A 263 -20.43 -4.15 0.62
C LEU A 263 -21.94 -4.00 0.47
N THR A 264 -22.69 -4.81 1.21
CA THR A 264 -24.14 -4.68 1.37
C THR A 264 -24.48 -4.55 2.85
N SER A 265 -25.37 -3.62 3.18
CA SER A 265 -25.77 -3.34 4.57
C SER A 265 -27.26 -3.55 4.72
N SER A 266 -27.68 -4.20 5.81
CA SER A 266 -29.09 -4.39 6.14
C SER A 266 -29.30 -4.25 7.65
N MET A 267 -30.52 -3.99 8.08
CA MET A 267 -30.82 -3.87 9.51
C MET A 267 -30.57 -5.20 10.23
N ASP A 268 -29.80 -5.18 11.32
CA ASP A 268 -29.57 -6.39 12.11
C ASP A 268 -30.81 -6.72 12.97
N LEU A 269 -31.49 -7.81 12.65
CA LEU A 269 -32.68 -8.31 13.35
C LEU A 269 -32.34 -9.26 14.52
N SER A 270 -31.06 -9.42 14.86
CA SER A 270 -30.63 -10.35 15.90
C SER A 270 -31.26 -10.00 17.27
N PRO A 271 -31.80 -10.99 18.00
CA PRO A 271 -32.61 -10.75 19.21
C PRO A 271 -31.80 -10.21 20.41
N VAL A 272 -30.47 -10.33 20.39
CA VAL A 272 -29.56 -9.89 21.46
C VAL A 272 -28.56 -8.88 20.88
N ARG A 273 -28.76 -7.58 21.17
CA ARG A 273 -27.90 -6.48 20.70
C ARG A 273 -26.73 -6.20 21.65
N GLN A 274 -25.91 -7.21 21.94
CA GLN A 274 -24.71 -7.00 22.76
C GLN A 274 -23.52 -6.46 21.94
N HIS A 275 -23.58 -6.58 20.61
CA HIS A 275 -22.61 -6.01 19.67
C HIS A 275 -23.06 -4.67 19.08
N ALA A 276 -22.09 -3.87 18.65
CA ALA A 276 -22.31 -2.58 17.98
C ALA A 276 -22.20 -2.67 16.46
N PHE A 277 -21.32 -3.54 15.96
CA PHE A 277 -21.10 -3.76 14.54
C PHE A 277 -21.03 -5.27 14.28
N ARG A 278 -21.59 -5.68 13.14
CA ARG A 278 -21.48 -7.04 12.61
C ARG A 278 -20.95 -6.97 11.19
N VAL A 279 -19.92 -7.77 10.91
CA VAL A 279 -19.33 -7.92 9.58
C VAL A 279 -19.29 -9.39 9.23
N GLU A 280 -19.81 -9.75 8.07
CA GLU A 280 -19.56 -11.04 7.44
C GLU A 280 -18.69 -10.82 6.20
N ALA A 281 -17.61 -11.58 6.09
CA ALA A 281 -16.64 -11.50 5.01
C ALA A 281 -16.43 -12.89 4.39
N SER A 282 -16.53 -12.96 3.07
CA SER A 282 -16.42 -14.24 2.35
C SER A 282 -16.17 -14.04 0.85
N PHE A 283 -15.61 -15.07 0.23
CA PHE A 283 -15.61 -15.25 -1.21
C PHE A 283 -16.89 -15.99 -1.63
N SER A 284 -17.57 -15.46 -2.64
CA SER A 284 -18.79 -16.07 -3.18
C SER A 284 -18.51 -17.44 -3.78
N GLU A 285 -17.39 -17.54 -4.51
CA GLU A 285 -16.96 -18.75 -5.21
C GLU A 285 -15.47 -18.95 -4.91
N LEU A 286 -15.04 -20.21 -4.77
CA LEU A 286 -13.63 -20.57 -4.55
C LEU A 286 -12.86 -20.65 -5.88
N GLU A 287 -13.04 -19.62 -6.71
CA GLU A 287 -12.36 -19.45 -7.98
C GLU A 287 -11.74 -18.06 -8.07
N TYR A 288 -10.77 -17.93 -8.96
CA TYR A 288 -10.15 -16.65 -9.26
C TYR A 288 -10.04 -16.46 -10.77
N GLU A 289 -10.22 -15.23 -11.22
CA GLU A 289 -10.01 -14.86 -12.62
C GLU A 289 -8.52 -14.63 -12.88
N GLU A 290 -7.91 -15.33 -13.83
CA GLU A 290 -6.51 -15.11 -14.23
C GLU A 290 -6.42 -14.29 -15.53
N TYR A 291 -5.78 -13.12 -15.42
CA TYR A 291 -5.47 -12.24 -16.55
C TYR A 291 -3.97 -12.22 -16.78
N THR A 292 -3.53 -12.83 -17.88
CA THR A 292 -2.12 -12.91 -18.25
C THR A 292 -1.87 -12.23 -19.58
N GLU A 293 -0.94 -11.29 -19.62
CA GLU A 293 -0.41 -10.75 -20.87
C GLU A 293 0.55 -11.76 -21.50
N ILE A 294 0.21 -12.21 -22.70
CA ILE A 294 1.02 -13.13 -23.49
C ILE A 294 1.56 -12.43 -24.73
N ARG A 295 2.80 -12.75 -25.10
CA ARG A 295 3.37 -12.26 -26.37
C ARG A 295 2.72 -13.00 -27.53
N LEU A 296 1.97 -12.27 -28.35
CA LEU A 296 1.34 -12.83 -29.56
C LEU A 296 2.38 -13.16 -30.65
N THR A 297 3.45 -12.38 -30.75
CA THR A 297 4.50 -12.57 -31.75
C THR A 297 5.86 -12.60 -31.05
N THR A 298 6.58 -13.71 -31.23
CA THR A 298 7.98 -13.80 -30.84
C THR A 298 8.88 -13.36 -32.00
N GLY A 299 10.13 -12.99 -31.73
CA GLY A 299 11.07 -12.64 -32.81
C GLY A 299 11.25 -13.76 -33.83
N VAL A 300 11.18 -15.02 -33.39
CA VAL A 300 11.24 -16.21 -34.26
C VAL A 300 9.98 -16.33 -35.13
N GLN A 301 8.80 -16.16 -34.53
CA GLN A 301 7.53 -16.17 -35.27
C GLN A 301 7.50 -15.06 -36.33
N LEU A 302 7.93 -13.85 -35.97
CA LEU A 302 8.01 -12.71 -36.90
C LEU A 302 8.94 -13.00 -38.08
N LEU A 303 10.13 -13.56 -37.81
CA LEU A 303 11.08 -13.93 -38.86
C LEU A 303 10.51 -15.03 -39.77
N SER A 304 9.78 -15.99 -39.20
CA SER A 304 9.13 -17.06 -39.97
C SER A 304 8.02 -16.51 -40.86
N GLU A 305 7.19 -15.60 -40.36
CA GLU A 305 6.09 -14.99 -41.13
C GLU A 305 6.61 -14.09 -42.25
N LEU A 306 7.61 -13.23 -41.96
CA LEU A 306 8.27 -12.40 -42.96
C LEU A 306 8.98 -13.25 -44.01
N GLY A 307 9.73 -14.28 -43.59
CA GLY A 307 10.41 -15.21 -44.49
C GLY A 307 9.41 -15.96 -45.37
N GLY A 308 8.28 -16.38 -44.81
CA GLY A 308 7.20 -17.03 -45.56
C GLY A 308 6.58 -16.13 -46.63
N GLN A 309 6.25 -14.88 -46.28
CA GLN A 309 5.66 -13.92 -47.23
C GLN A 309 6.66 -13.51 -48.33
N ILE A 310 7.91 -13.21 -47.96
CA ILE A 310 8.96 -12.85 -48.93
C ILE A 310 9.26 -14.04 -49.86
N GLY A 311 9.37 -15.24 -49.29
CA GLY A 311 9.58 -16.46 -50.06
C GLY A 311 8.42 -16.79 -51.00
N LEU A 312 7.17 -16.58 -50.58
CA LEU A 312 5.98 -16.86 -51.38
C LEU A 312 5.79 -15.87 -52.53
N PHE A 313 5.94 -14.57 -52.29
CA PHE A 313 5.63 -13.54 -53.29
C PHE A 313 6.80 -13.15 -54.18
N LEU A 314 8.02 -13.13 -53.63
CA LEU A 314 9.22 -12.73 -54.38
C LEU A 314 10.08 -13.93 -54.77
N GLY A 315 9.89 -15.10 -54.15
CA GLY A 315 10.79 -16.24 -54.33
C GLY A 315 12.20 -15.98 -53.80
N THR A 316 12.39 -14.91 -53.02
CA THR A 316 13.69 -14.47 -52.54
C THR A 316 13.95 -15.03 -51.15
N SER A 317 15.21 -15.39 -50.91
CA SER A 317 15.68 -15.80 -49.59
C SER A 317 16.75 -14.83 -49.09
N VAL A 318 17.18 -15.00 -47.84
CA VAL A 318 18.36 -14.30 -47.31
C VAL A 318 19.57 -14.47 -48.23
N MET A 319 19.71 -15.64 -48.87
CA MET A 319 20.79 -15.89 -49.84
C MET A 319 20.68 -14.99 -51.08
N THR A 320 19.46 -14.74 -51.57
CA THR A 320 19.23 -13.83 -52.71
C THR A 320 19.62 -12.40 -52.35
N PHE A 321 19.35 -11.96 -51.12
CA PHE A 321 19.75 -10.63 -50.65
C PHE A 321 21.28 -10.50 -50.57
N VAL A 322 21.97 -11.51 -50.04
CA VAL A 322 23.45 -11.56 -50.02
C VAL A 322 24.02 -11.53 -51.44
N GLN A 323 23.43 -12.27 -52.38
CA GLN A 323 23.85 -12.26 -53.79
C GLN A 323 23.69 -10.89 -54.44
N ILE A 324 22.59 -10.16 -54.16
CA ILE A 324 22.38 -8.80 -54.66
C ILE A 324 23.44 -7.85 -54.08
N LEU A 325 23.73 -7.92 -52.79
CA LEU A 325 24.76 -7.10 -52.15
C LEU A 325 26.16 -7.36 -52.73
N LEU A 326 26.51 -8.63 -52.94
CA LEU A 326 27.76 -9.01 -53.59
C LEU A 326 27.80 -8.58 -55.06
N GLY A 327 26.69 -8.67 -55.78
CA GLY A 327 26.59 -8.17 -57.15
C GLY A 327 26.80 -6.66 -57.24
N ILE A 328 26.15 -5.89 -56.34
CA ILE A 328 26.31 -4.44 -56.24
C ILE A 328 27.76 -4.09 -55.87
N SER A 329 28.36 -4.77 -54.89
CA SER A 329 29.74 -4.49 -54.50
C SER A 329 30.74 -4.77 -55.63
N VAL A 330 30.54 -5.84 -56.40
CA VAL A 330 31.34 -6.14 -57.59
C VAL A 330 31.12 -5.10 -58.70
N LEU A 331 29.89 -4.65 -58.92
CA LEU A 331 29.59 -3.60 -59.90
C LEU A 331 30.22 -2.25 -59.52
N LEU A 332 30.14 -1.88 -58.24
CA LEU A 332 30.80 -0.69 -57.70
C LEU A 332 32.31 -0.82 -57.83
N TYR A 333 32.89 -1.97 -57.48
CA TYR A 333 34.31 -2.23 -57.66
C TYR A 333 34.74 -2.14 -59.13
N ARG A 334 33.95 -2.68 -60.06
CA ARG A 334 34.22 -2.58 -61.51
C ARG A 334 34.13 -1.15 -62.02
N LYS A 335 33.13 -0.37 -61.59
CA LYS A 335 33.02 1.06 -61.92
C LYS A 335 34.19 1.85 -61.36
N ALA A 336 34.55 1.65 -60.10
CA ALA A 336 35.70 2.29 -59.47
C ALA A 336 37.02 1.91 -60.18
N LYS A 337 37.20 0.63 -60.54
CA LYS A 337 38.36 0.17 -61.33
C LYS A 337 38.40 0.79 -62.72
N LYS A 338 37.25 0.95 -63.39
CA LYS A 338 37.18 1.56 -64.72
C LYS A 338 37.52 3.06 -64.66
N VAL A 339 36.98 3.80 -63.68
CA VAL A 339 37.34 5.20 -63.41
C VAL A 339 38.83 5.32 -63.07
N TYR A 340 39.36 4.45 -62.22
CA TYR A 340 40.79 4.41 -61.91
C TYR A 340 41.67 4.19 -63.15
N ILE A 341 41.28 3.29 -64.06
CA ILE A 341 42.02 3.05 -65.32
C ILE A 341 41.89 4.23 -66.29
N GLU A 342 40.71 4.86 -66.39
CA GLU A 342 40.50 6.05 -67.22
C GLU A 342 41.30 7.27 -66.71
N ASP A 343 41.31 7.51 -65.40
CA ASP A 343 42.12 8.59 -64.79
C ASP A 343 43.64 8.32 -64.91
N VAL A 344 44.08 7.06 -64.80
CA VAL A 344 45.49 6.67 -65.02
C VAL A 344 45.88 6.78 -66.50
N ASN A 345 44.99 6.46 -67.44
CA ASN A 345 45.26 6.63 -68.87
C ASN A 345 45.30 8.11 -69.27
N ILE A 346 44.45 8.97 -68.69
CA ILE A 346 44.51 10.42 -68.89
C ILE A 346 45.82 10.99 -68.32
N ALA A 347 46.27 10.50 -67.16
CA ALA A 347 47.55 10.89 -66.57
C ALA A 347 48.78 10.42 -67.39
N LEU A 348 48.65 9.34 -68.18
CA LEU A 348 49.70 8.87 -69.11
C LEU A 348 49.70 9.60 -70.46
N THR A 349 48.58 10.14 -70.91
CA THR A 349 48.51 10.99 -72.12
C THR A 349 48.88 12.46 -71.89
N LEU A 350 48.95 12.91 -70.63
CA LEU A 350 49.36 14.26 -70.23
C LEU A 350 50.77 14.32 -69.61
N ARG A 351 51.62 13.34 -69.90
CA ARG A 351 53.08 13.47 -69.72
C ARG A 351 53.72 13.76 -71.09
N PRO A 352 54.03 15.03 -71.42
CA PRO A 352 54.98 15.36 -72.47
C PRO A 352 56.39 14.85 -72.14
#